data_AF-A0A517VMS4-F1
#
_entry.id   AF-A0A517VMS4-F1
#
_cell.length_a   1.000
_cell.length_b   1.000
_cell.length_c   1.000
_cell.angle_alpha   90.00
_cell.angle_beta   90.00
_cell.angle_gamma   90.00
#
_symmetry.space_group_name_H-M   'P 1'
#
loop_
_entity.id
_entity.type
_entity.pdbx_description
1 polymer ?
#
loop_
_entity_poly.entity_id
_entity_poly.type
_entity_poly.pdbx_seq_one_letter_code
_entity_poly.pdbx_strand_id
1 'polypeptide(L)'
;MGLEYKHLDERTRRLMLEEIEHDVASSALYLSTNLNENGIAEYPDLIREAARSGDDDTLAAAIVSRLNSHEKPRQLKSGKLSKPPVMRSNAHQMLAEGEFNRFYMRALCSRAIGDGVPSVIVFRAKTVEHARSASEQMIGRAMSADSLLEDLRNSTGVDTALGLPPGPNSGLSVHLP
;
A
#
# COMPACT_ATOMS: atom_id res chain seq x y z
N MET A 1 4.31 2.65 -14.10
CA MET A 1 5.44 1.89 -13.58
C MET A 1 5.34 1.97 -12.08
N GLY A 2 5.24 0.81 -11.45
CA GLY A 2 5.11 0.62 -10.03
C GLY A 2 6.40 0.95 -9.27
N LEU A 3 6.43 0.52 -8.01
CA LEU A 3 7.57 0.71 -7.13
C LEU A 3 8.64 -0.35 -7.38
N GLU A 4 9.90 0.05 -7.27
CA GLU A 4 11.07 -0.83 -7.28
C GLU A 4 11.35 -1.36 -5.87
N TYR A 5 11.10 -2.65 -5.65
CA TYR A 5 11.27 -3.30 -4.36
C TYR A 5 12.62 -4.02 -4.24
N LYS A 6 13.52 -3.50 -3.38
CA LYS A 6 14.90 -4.04 -3.22
C LYS A 6 14.99 -5.47 -2.66
N HIS A 7 13.97 -5.94 -1.94
CA HIS A 7 13.99 -7.23 -1.25
C HIS A 7 12.70 -8.04 -1.46
N LEU A 8 12.07 -7.95 -2.64
CA LEU A 8 10.88 -8.76 -2.97
C LEU A 8 11.25 -10.19 -3.39
N ASP A 9 12.06 -10.85 -2.56
CA ASP A 9 12.49 -12.23 -2.71
C ASP A 9 11.46 -13.21 -2.10
N GLU A 10 11.68 -14.53 -2.27
CA GLU A 10 10.77 -15.58 -1.81
C GLU A 10 10.48 -15.50 -0.29
N ARG A 11 11.46 -15.09 0.51
CA ARG A 11 11.27 -14.95 1.97
C ARG A 11 10.34 -13.78 2.27
N THR A 12 10.57 -12.63 1.66
CA THR A 12 9.69 -11.46 1.84
C THR A 12 8.29 -11.74 1.32
N ARG A 13 8.14 -12.41 0.17
CA ARG A 13 6.84 -12.79 -0.39
C ARG A 13 6.04 -13.69 0.54
N ARG A 14 6.69 -14.68 1.18
CA ARG A 14 6.05 -15.53 2.19
C ARG A 14 5.53 -14.71 3.38
N LEU A 15 6.36 -13.80 3.89
CA LEU A 15 5.97 -12.91 4.97
C LEU A 15 4.85 -11.94 4.56
N MET A 16 4.84 -11.46 3.30
CA MET A 16 3.73 -10.67 2.77
C MET A 16 2.43 -11.47 2.79
N LEU A 17 2.45 -12.73 2.37
CA LEU A 17 1.29 -13.62 2.42
C LEU A 17 0.82 -13.82 3.86
N GLU A 18 1.72 -14.02 4.82
CA GLU A 18 1.38 -14.12 6.25
C GLU A 18 0.66 -12.85 6.77
N GLU A 19 1.14 -11.66 6.39
CA GLU A 19 0.49 -10.39 6.76
C GLU A 19 -0.88 -10.22 6.09
N ILE A 20 -1.04 -10.65 4.83
CA ILE A 20 -2.32 -10.64 4.12
C ILE A 20 -3.30 -11.60 4.80
N GLU A 21 -2.89 -12.83 5.10
CA GLU A 21 -3.76 -13.80 5.77
C GLU A 21 -4.14 -13.34 7.17
N HIS A 22 -3.23 -12.68 7.90
CA HIS A 22 -3.54 -12.06 9.17
C HIS A 22 -4.71 -11.06 9.04
N ASP A 23 -4.66 -10.18 8.05
CA ASP A 23 -5.70 -9.18 7.80
C ASP A 23 -7.01 -9.82 7.31
N VAL A 24 -6.94 -10.87 6.49
CA VAL A 24 -8.14 -11.61 6.03
C VAL A 24 -8.81 -12.31 7.21
N ALA A 25 -8.04 -13.05 8.01
CA ALA A 25 -8.57 -13.83 9.14
C ALA A 25 -9.20 -12.94 10.22
N SER A 26 -8.66 -11.72 10.40
CA SER A 26 -9.18 -10.72 11.34
C SER A 26 -10.25 -9.80 10.75
N SER A 27 -10.64 -9.99 9.47
CA SER A 27 -11.53 -9.07 8.74
C SER A 27 -11.04 -7.61 8.74
N ALA A 28 -9.72 -7.42 8.79
CA ALA A 28 -9.05 -6.13 8.80
C ALA A 28 -8.44 -5.75 7.44
N LEU A 29 -8.57 -6.59 6.41
CA LEU A 29 -8.08 -6.26 5.06
C LEU A 29 -8.79 -5.01 4.53
N TYR A 30 -8.02 -4.03 4.05
CA TYR A 30 -8.59 -2.81 3.47
C TYR A 30 -9.34 -3.12 2.18
N LEU A 31 -10.63 -2.78 2.15
CA LEU A 31 -11.46 -2.86 0.96
C LEU A 31 -11.79 -1.44 0.50
N SER A 32 -11.13 -1.01 -0.57
CA SER A 32 -11.32 0.33 -1.12
C SER A 32 -12.77 0.54 -1.54
N THR A 33 -13.35 1.67 -1.15
CA THR A 33 -14.68 2.10 -1.61
C THR A 33 -14.76 2.37 -3.12
N ASN A 34 -13.61 2.37 -3.81
CA ASN A 34 -13.54 2.48 -5.26
C ASN A 34 -13.73 1.13 -5.98
N LEU A 35 -13.64 0.00 -5.28
CA LEU A 35 -13.91 -1.33 -5.84
C LEU A 35 -15.41 -1.51 -6.09
N ASN A 36 -15.75 -2.17 -7.19
CA ASN A 36 -17.11 -2.65 -7.45
C ASN A 36 -17.36 -3.97 -6.70
N GLU A 37 -18.56 -4.53 -6.81
CA GLU A 37 -18.96 -5.76 -6.09
C GLU A 37 -18.02 -6.95 -6.40
N ASN A 38 -17.69 -7.17 -7.67
CA ASN A 38 -16.72 -8.21 -8.07
C ASN A 38 -15.32 -7.89 -7.52
N GLY A 39 -14.92 -6.62 -7.54
CA GLY A 39 -13.67 -6.17 -6.96
C GLY A 39 -13.58 -6.49 -5.48
N ILE A 40 -14.62 -6.19 -4.70
CA ILE A 40 -14.67 -6.51 -3.27
C ILE A 40 -14.55 -8.02 -3.03
N ALA A 41 -15.27 -8.83 -3.81
CA ALA A 41 -15.27 -10.28 -3.64
C ALA A 41 -13.92 -10.92 -4.02
N GLU A 42 -13.28 -10.45 -5.09
CA GLU A 42 -12.07 -11.05 -5.64
C GLU A 42 -10.78 -10.46 -5.05
N TYR A 43 -10.82 -9.25 -4.47
CA TYR A 43 -9.62 -8.52 -4.03
C TYR A 43 -8.68 -9.33 -3.11
N PRO A 44 -9.16 -10.09 -2.11
CA PRO A 44 -8.28 -10.91 -1.27
C PRO A 44 -7.43 -11.89 -2.08
N ASP A 45 -7.97 -12.49 -3.14
CA ASP A 45 -7.23 -13.44 -3.98
C ASP A 45 -6.27 -12.73 -4.94
N LEU A 46 -6.67 -11.56 -5.44
CA LEU A 46 -5.82 -10.74 -6.31
C LEU A 46 -4.56 -10.25 -5.59
N ILE A 47 -4.69 -9.78 -4.35
CA ILE A 47 -3.54 -9.30 -3.59
C ILE A 47 -2.62 -10.45 -3.16
N ARG A 48 -3.17 -11.65 -2.87
CA ARG A 48 -2.39 -12.86 -2.64
C ARG A 48 -1.57 -13.26 -3.86
N GLU A 49 -2.18 -13.28 -5.04
CA GLU A 49 -1.49 -13.70 -6.26
C GLU A 49 -0.37 -12.71 -6.61
N ALA A 50 -0.65 -11.40 -6.50
CA ALA A 50 0.38 -10.39 -6.66
C ALA A 50 1.54 -10.58 -5.66
N ALA A 51 1.25 -10.81 -4.37
CA ALA A 51 2.28 -11.06 -3.37
C ALA A 51 3.08 -12.35 -3.66
N ARG A 52 2.44 -13.39 -4.19
CA ARG A 52 3.05 -14.69 -4.49
C ARG A 52 4.05 -14.61 -5.65
N SER A 53 3.68 -13.98 -6.76
CA SER A 53 4.42 -14.09 -8.02
C SER A 53 4.67 -12.76 -8.74
N GLY A 54 3.92 -11.70 -8.41
CA GLY A 54 3.94 -10.41 -9.10
C GLY A 54 4.41 -9.24 -8.23
N ASP A 55 3.86 -8.08 -8.52
CA ASP A 55 4.16 -6.78 -7.92
C ASP A 55 2.90 -5.89 -7.92
N ASP A 56 3.07 -4.61 -7.61
CA ASP A 56 1.99 -3.62 -7.65
C ASP A 56 1.48 -3.35 -9.07
N ASP A 57 2.32 -3.41 -10.11
CA ASP A 57 1.86 -3.30 -11.49
C ASP A 57 0.98 -4.50 -11.89
N THR A 58 1.33 -5.72 -11.45
CA THR A 58 0.53 -6.94 -11.63
C THR A 58 -0.83 -6.81 -10.93
N LEU A 59 -0.85 -6.33 -9.69
CA LEU A 59 -2.09 -6.07 -8.95
C LEU A 59 -2.93 -4.98 -9.65
N ALA A 60 -2.30 -3.90 -10.12
CA ALA A 60 -2.97 -2.81 -10.82
C ALA A 60 -3.68 -3.29 -12.09
N ALA A 61 -3.01 -4.13 -12.88
CA ALA A 61 -3.58 -4.74 -14.07
C ALA A 61 -4.76 -5.65 -13.74
N ALA A 62 -4.70 -6.38 -12.62
CA ALA A 62 -5.79 -7.22 -12.16
C ALA A 62 -7.01 -6.38 -11.71
N ILE A 63 -6.82 -5.26 -11.01
CA ILE A 63 -7.96 -4.50 -10.44
C ILE A 63 -8.60 -3.49 -11.40
N VAL A 64 -8.02 -3.21 -12.57
CA VAL A 64 -8.49 -2.14 -13.47
C VAL A 64 -9.97 -2.28 -13.88
N SER A 65 -10.43 -3.50 -14.16
CA SER A 65 -11.83 -3.81 -14.51
C SER A 65 -12.75 -3.99 -13.30
N ARG A 66 -12.20 -3.86 -12.08
CA ARG A 66 -12.85 -4.15 -10.80
C ARG A 66 -13.13 -2.90 -9.99
N LEU A 67 -12.94 -1.73 -10.58
CA LEU A 67 -13.31 -0.45 -10.01
C LEU A 67 -14.73 -0.03 -10.41
N ASN A 68 -15.33 0.82 -9.59
CA ASN A 68 -16.52 1.56 -9.94
C ASN A 68 -16.23 2.54 -11.08
N SER A 69 -17.24 2.83 -11.89
CA SER A 69 -17.12 3.83 -12.97
C SER A 69 -17.02 5.26 -12.44
N HIS A 70 -17.49 5.51 -11.21
CA HIS A 70 -17.52 6.82 -10.57
C HIS A 70 -17.03 6.73 -9.12
N GLU A 71 -16.37 7.79 -8.65
CA GLU A 71 -16.09 7.95 -7.21
C GLU A 71 -17.36 8.35 -6.46
N LYS A 72 -17.34 8.25 -5.13
CA LYS A 72 -18.43 8.74 -4.29
C LYS A 72 -18.59 10.27 -4.40
N PRO A 73 -19.83 10.80 -4.35
CA PRO A 73 -20.09 12.21 -4.17
C PRO A 73 -19.33 12.78 -2.97
N ARG A 74 -18.84 14.01 -3.11
CA ARG A 74 -18.18 14.72 -2.00
C ARG A 74 -19.10 15.81 -1.48
N GLN A 75 -19.04 16.08 -0.18
CA GLN A 75 -19.75 17.20 0.39
C GLN A 75 -19.03 18.51 0.02
N LEU A 76 -19.76 19.43 -0.60
CA LEU A 76 -19.27 20.74 -0.99
C LEU A 76 -19.32 21.70 0.20
N LYS A 77 -18.57 22.82 0.13
CA LYS A 77 -18.62 23.89 1.14
C LYS A 77 -20.02 24.44 1.38
N SER A 78 -20.93 24.28 0.41
CA SER A 78 -22.34 24.68 0.50
C SER A 78 -23.23 23.65 1.23
N GLY A 79 -22.67 22.55 1.71
CA GLY A 79 -23.41 21.45 2.35
C GLY A 79 -24.07 20.45 1.38
N LYS A 80 -24.18 20.79 0.08
CA LYS A 80 -24.71 19.89 -0.96
C LYS A 80 -23.70 18.82 -1.37
N LEU A 81 -24.20 17.68 -1.85
CA LEU A 81 -23.36 16.66 -2.49
C LEU A 81 -23.01 17.05 -3.93
N SER A 82 -21.76 16.80 -4.33
CA SER A 82 -21.34 16.93 -5.72
C SER A 82 -22.01 15.86 -6.60
N LYS A 83 -22.00 16.06 -7.92
CA LYS A 83 -22.19 14.92 -8.82
C LYS A 83 -21.05 13.91 -8.60
N PRO A 84 -21.31 12.59 -8.67
CA PRO A 84 -20.25 11.59 -8.67
C PRO A 84 -19.28 11.90 -9.82
N PRO A 85 -18.00 12.18 -9.56
CA PRO A 85 -17.04 12.35 -10.63
C PRO A 85 -16.70 10.97 -11.23
N VAL A 86 -16.34 10.95 -12.52
CA VAL A 86 -15.81 9.75 -13.17
C VAL A 86 -14.56 9.29 -12.42
N MET A 87 -14.42 7.98 -12.25
CA MET A 87 -13.25 7.38 -11.61
C MET A 87 -11.98 7.81 -12.34
N ARG A 88 -10.94 8.18 -11.58
CA ARG A 88 -9.66 8.55 -12.16
C ARG A 88 -9.10 7.38 -12.95
N SER A 89 -8.55 7.67 -14.13
CA SER A 89 -7.95 6.65 -14.98
C SER A 89 -6.85 5.88 -14.25
N ASN A 90 -6.09 6.51 -13.35
CA ASN A 90 -5.02 5.89 -12.57
C ASN A 90 -5.42 5.36 -11.18
N ALA A 91 -6.72 5.31 -10.84
CA ALA A 91 -7.18 4.88 -9.51
C ALA A 91 -6.75 3.44 -9.17
N HIS A 92 -6.68 2.56 -10.17
CA HIS A 92 -6.21 1.19 -10.03
C HIS A 92 -4.73 1.15 -9.63
N GLN A 93 -3.88 1.92 -10.32
CA GLN A 93 -2.45 2.03 -9.98
C GLN A 93 -2.27 2.57 -8.56
N MET A 94 -3.01 3.62 -8.18
CA MET A 94 -2.90 4.21 -6.84
C MET A 94 -3.29 3.23 -5.73
N LEU A 95 -4.35 2.43 -5.94
CA LEU A 95 -4.78 1.42 -4.98
C LEU A 95 -3.76 0.28 -4.87
N ALA A 96 -3.31 -0.25 -6.00
CA ALA A 96 -2.35 -1.34 -6.04
C ALA A 96 -1.00 -0.96 -5.43
N GLU A 97 -0.45 0.20 -5.82
CA GLU A 97 0.81 0.72 -5.29
C GLU A 97 0.76 0.89 -3.77
N GLY A 98 -0.31 1.52 -3.25
CA GLY A 98 -0.45 1.78 -1.83
C GLY A 98 -0.53 0.50 -1.00
N GLU A 99 -1.44 -0.40 -1.37
CA GLU A 99 -1.71 -1.61 -0.57
C GLU A 99 -0.59 -2.64 -0.71
N PHE A 100 -0.06 -2.86 -1.91
CA PHE A 100 1.06 -3.77 -2.10
C PHE A 100 2.29 -3.31 -1.31
N ASN A 101 2.64 -2.01 -1.41
CA ASN A 101 3.74 -1.44 -0.66
C ASN A 101 3.53 -1.53 0.86
N ARG A 102 2.29 -1.34 1.33
CA ARG A 102 1.95 -1.51 2.75
C ARG A 102 2.27 -2.92 3.23
N PHE A 103 1.84 -3.96 2.51
CA PHE A 103 2.15 -5.35 2.88
C PHE A 103 3.63 -5.68 2.73
N TYR A 104 4.31 -5.14 1.70
CA TYR A 104 5.76 -5.27 1.56
C TYR A 104 6.51 -4.68 2.76
N MET A 105 6.15 -3.47 3.20
CA MET A 105 6.77 -2.83 4.37
C MET A 105 6.54 -3.62 5.65
N ARG A 106 5.32 -4.14 5.87
CA ARG A 106 5.00 -5.01 7.01
C ARG A 106 5.83 -6.30 6.99
N ALA A 107 5.95 -6.93 5.83
CA ALA A 107 6.76 -8.13 5.64
C ALA A 107 8.24 -7.87 5.91
N LEU A 108 8.78 -6.74 5.43
CA LEU A 108 10.16 -6.36 5.70
C LEU A 108 10.43 -6.04 7.16
N CYS A 109 9.49 -5.38 7.86
CA CYS A 109 9.63 -5.16 9.29
C CYS A 109 9.63 -6.49 10.05
N SER A 110 8.72 -7.41 9.70
CA SER A 110 8.67 -8.76 10.29
C SER A 110 9.96 -9.54 10.02
N ARG A 111 10.52 -9.42 8.81
CA ARG A 111 11.81 -10.00 8.44
C ARG A 111 12.95 -9.41 9.29
N ALA A 112 13.01 -8.09 9.42
CA ALA A 112 14.03 -7.40 10.20
C ALA A 112 14.01 -7.85 11.66
N ILE A 113 12.82 -7.88 12.28
CA ILE A 113 12.62 -8.38 13.66
C ILE A 113 13.11 -9.82 13.79
N GLY A 114 12.70 -10.71 12.87
CA GLY A 114 13.12 -12.11 12.86
C GLY A 114 14.63 -12.31 12.67
N ASP A 115 15.29 -11.37 12.00
CA ASP A 115 16.75 -11.36 11.78
C ASP A 115 17.53 -10.64 12.90
N GLY A 116 16.85 -10.11 13.92
CA GLY A 116 17.48 -9.31 14.98
C GLY A 116 17.95 -7.93 14.51
N VAL A 117 17.43 -7.44 13.38
CA VAL A 117 17.71 -6.12 12.82
C VAL A 117 16.65 -5.14 13.34
N PRO A 118 17.02 -4.14 14.17
CA PRO A 118 16.04 -3.31 14.88
C PRO A 118 15.37 -2.26 13.98
N SER A 119 15.87 -2.05 12.77
CA SER A 119 15.42 -0.97 11.90
C SER A 119 15.41 -1.30 10.41
N VAL A 120 14.55 -0.58 9.69
CA VAL A 120 14.49 -0.54 8.22
C VAL A 120 14.81 0.87 7.74
N ILE A 121 15.34 1.01 6.53
CA ILE A 121 15.76 2.29 5.96
C ILE A 121 14.76 2.75 4.91
N VAL A 122 14.27 3.98 5.04
CA VAL A 122 13.35 4.58 4.07
C VAL A 122 14.11 4.94 2.78
N PHE A 123 13.52 4.67 1.62
CA PHE A 123 14.07 5.05 0.34
C PHE A 123 12.99 5.43 -0.68
N ARG A 124 13.42 6.06 -1.79
CA ARG A 124 12.59 6.34 -2.96
C ARG A 124 12.54 5.11 -3.86
N ALA A 125 11.37 4.50 -3.98
CA ALA A 125 11.14 3.31 -4.80
C ALA A 125 10.58 3.63 -6.20
N LYS A 126 10.24 4.89 -6.51
CA LYS A 126 9.94 5.30 -7.89
C LYS A 126 10.33 6.75 -8.15
N THR A 127 10.62 7.10 -9.40
CA THR A 127 10.82 8.49 -9.78
C THR A 127 9.53 9.30 -9.61
N VAL A 128 9.62 10.43 -8.91
CA VAL A 128 8.50 11.37 -8.72
C VAL A 128 8.99 12.76 -9.12
N GLU A 129 8.42 13.34 -10.18
CA GLU A 129 8.87 14.63 -10.73
C GLU A 129 8.69 15.81 -9.76
N HIS A 130 7.62 15.80 -8.96
CA HIS A 130 7.28 16.85 -8.01
C HIS A 130 7.07 16.26 -6.61
N ALA A 131 8.13 15.72 -6.04
CA ALA A 131 8.11 15.17 -4.70
C ALA A 131 7.85 16.26 -3.64
N ARG A 132 7.03 15.92 -2.64
CA ARG A 132 6.76 16.80 -1.49
C ARG A 132 8.01 16.86 -0.61
N SER A 133 8.36 18.04 -0.08
CA SER A 133 9.53 18.23 0.79
C SER A 133 9.53 17.28 2.00
N ALA A 134 8.37 17.04 2.61
CA ALA A 134 8.22 16.09 3.71
C ALA A 134 8.60 14.65 3.31
N SER A 135 8.30 14.23 2.07
CA SER A 135 8.69 12.90 1.58
C SER A 135 10.19 12.82 1.26
N GLU A 136 10.81 13.91 0.81
CA GLU A 136 12.28 13.95 0.61
C GLU A 136 13.04 13.82 1.94
N GLN A 137 12.57 14.51 2.98
CA GLN A 137 13.19 14.47 4.31
C GLN A 137 13.12 13.09 4.98
N MET A 138 12.26 12.19 4.49
CA MET A 138 12.17 10.84 5.02
C MET A 138 13.24 9.90 4.47
N ILE A 139 13.79 10.16 3.29
CA ILE A 139 14.75 9.27 2.63
C ILE A 139 16.02 9.12 3.47
N GLY A 140 16.50 7.88 3.62
CA GLY A 140 17.69 7.53 4.39
C GLY A 140 17.46 7.45 5.91
N ARG A 141 16.27 7.81 6.41
CA ARG A 141 15.95 7.65 7.84
C ARG A 141 15.83 6.17 8.18
N ALA A 142 16.45 5.78 9.30
CA ALA A 142 16.19 4.51 9.93
C ALA A 142 14.89 4.59 10.76
N MET A 143 14.02 3.60 10.60
CA MET A 143 12.77 3.46 11.34
C MET A 143 12.81 2.17 12.15
N SER A 144 12.34 2.20 13.40
CA SER A 144 12.18 0.98 14.20
C SER A 144 11.26 0.01 13.47
N ALA A 145 11.74 -1.23 13.28
CA ALA A 145 10.96 -2.27 12.62
C ALA A 145 9.68 -2.60 13.41
N ASP A 146 9.78 -2.72 14.74
CA ASP A 146 8.63 -2.96 15.61
C ASP A 146 7.60 -1.82 15.55
N SER A 147 8.03 -0.57 15.78
CA SER A 147 7.09 0.56 15.79
C SER A 147 6.43 0.79 14.43
N LEU A 148 7.19 0.59 13.33
CA LEU A 148 6.62 0.72 11.98
C LEU A 148 5.64 -0.41 11.66
N LEU A 149 5.95 -1.66 12.04
CA LEU A 149 5.05 -2.78 11.86
C LEU A 149 3.73 -2.58 12.62
N GLU A 150 3.81 -2.14 13.87
CA GLU A 150 2.64 -1.87 14.72
C GLU A 150 1.77 -0.75 14.13
N ASP A 151 2.37 0.38 13.76
CA ASP A 151 1.63 1.50 13.15
C ASP A 151 1.00 1.08 11.82
N LEU A 152 1.74 0.36 10.98
CA LEU A 152 1.20 -0.16 9.72
C LEU A 152 0.00 -1.05 9.99
N ARG A 153 0.07 -2.03 10.91
CA ARG A 153 -1.05 -2.94 11.23
C ARG A 153 -2.28 -2.21 11.81
N ASN A 154 -2.07 -1.14 12.58
CA ASN A 154 -3.16 -0.42 13.25
C ASN A 154 -3.80 0.69 12.39
N SER A 155 -3.13 1.14 11.34
CA SER A 155 -3.55 2.28 10.50
C SER A 155 -4.09 1.83 9.13
N THR A 156 -4.92 0.78 9.06
CA THR A 156 -5.49 0.28 7.81
C THR A 156 -6.39 1.31 7.13
N GLY A 157 -6.11 1.63 5.85
CA GLY A 157 -6.98 2.48 5.03
C GLY A 157 -6.96 3.98 5.39
N VAL A 158 -6.07 4.39 6.29
CA VAL A 158 -5.89 5.77 6.75
C VAL A 158 -4.41 6.14 6.75
N ASP A 159 -4.10 7.44 6.89
CA ASP A 159 -2.72 7.90 7.02
C ASP A 159 -2.10 7.33 8.32
N THR A 160 -0.86 6.85 8.22
CA THR A 160 -0.14 6.24 9.35
C THR A 160 0.51 7.31 10.23
N ALA A 161 0.64 7.04 11.53
CA ALA A 161 1.18 8.01 12.48
C ALA A 161 2.67 8.31 12.21
N LEU A 162 3.40 7.34 11.66
CA LEU A 162 4.81 7.44 11.29
C LEU A 162 5.03 7.97 9.87
N GLY A 163 3.95 8.24 9.13
CA GLY A 163 4.00 8.87 7.81
C GLY A 163 4.46 7.93 6.69
N LEU A 164 4.37 6.62 6.87
CA LEU A 164 4.62 5.62 5.83
C LEU A 164 3.45 4.62 5.70
N PRO A 165 2.88 4.43 4.50
CA PRO A 165 3.16 5.19 3.27
C PRO A 165 2.64 6.64 3.38
N PRO A 166 3.39 7.68 2.94
CA PRO A 166 2.97 9.08 3.05
C PRO A 166 1.97 9.46 1.95
N GLY A 167 0.75 8.95 2.08
CA GLY A 167 -0.33 9.18 1.14
C GLY A 167 0.01 8.81 -0.31
N PRO A 168 -0.90 9.11 -1.24
CA PRO A 168 -0.75 8.71 -2.63
C PRO A 168 0.43 9.43 -3.32
N ASN A 169 1.10 8.70 -4.22
CA ASN A 169 2.20 9.16 -5.06
C ASN A 169 3.44 9.66 -4.31
N SER A 170 3.62 9.26 -3.05
CA SER A 170 4.89 9.50 -2.38
C SER A 170 6.02 8.73 -3.04
N GLY A 171 5.80 7.50 -3.48
CA GLY A 171 6.90 6.69 -4.02
C GLY A 171 7.93 6.26 -2.97
N LEU A 172 7.57 6.30 -1.68
CA LEU A 172 8.45 5.87 -0.59
C LEU A 172 8.16 4.43 -0.20
N SER A 173 9.23 3.69 0.11
CA SER A 173 9.18 2.35 0.67
C SER A 173 10.35 2.16 1.65
N VAL A 174 10.54 0.94 2.17
CA VAL A 174 11.64 0.61 3.08
C VAL A 174 12.49 -0.54 2.56
N HIS A 175 13.76 -0.60 2.99
CA HIS A 175 14.64 -1.73 2.74
C HIS A 175 15.41 -2.12 4.01
N LEU A 176 16.01 -3.32 4.01
CA LEU A 176 16.90 -3.73 5.08
C LEU A 176 18.22 -2.94 4.98
N PRO A 177 18.89 -2.62 6.09
CA PRO A 177 20.16 -1.87 6.09
C PRO A 177 21.24 -2.47 5.20
#